data_AF-A0A160T394-F1
#
_entry.id   AF-A0A160T394-F1
#
_cell.length_a   1.000
_cell.length_b   1.000
_cell.length_c   1.000
_cell.angle_alpha   90.00
_cell.angle_beta   90.00
_cell.angle_gamma   90.00
#
_symmetry.space_group_name_H-M   'P 1'
#
loop_
_entity.id
_entity.type
_entity.pdbx_description
1 polymer ?
#
loop_
_entity_poly.entity_id
_entity_poly.type
_entity_poly.pdbx_seq_one_letter_code
_entity_poly.pdbx_strand_id
1 'polypeptide(L)'
;MKQSSLSILMIGALCVLVLALAGVMFQAQAQTEGTTPAEPASAAAAAPLFSYQGELRNASGSPITTSAMPMSFGLFAAPTGGSACWTENRTVNVQNGQFNVVLGQVTAIPASCVSGDAYLELVVNGETLSPREMLTAVAVAVKANTLMAYAHTEGPLTVEGYYMSITGGNLILGEDDGLGGNYMLRIDGSRTLHILPWSGPSYPFDQVCIGCGGAAKLLVNGSTQVNGNLDLAGTCARTAFPGSDTLDKSEPNSECQPGSIVSGAYVEANLMSPAERNSADITRFERGDLLCWSAEAQQLDLCAMENDRLVMAVADVSGKPIVLGAEPVKAIGPLRAGDLLVASGVPGYAMVNNDPRPGMVIGQALEDLNGESGIIKAMIRKW
;
A
#
# COMPACT_ATOMS: atom_id res chain seq x y z
N MET A 1 21.72 80.68 -8.76
CA MET A 1 21.54 81.50 -9.98
C MET A 1 22.18 80.77 -11.15
N LYS A 2 21.38 80.45 -12.20
CA LYS A 2 21.76 80.13 -13.61
C LYS A 2 22.79 79.02 -13.89
N GLN A 3 22.40 77.96 -14.63
CA GLN A 3 22.68 77.73 -16.07
C GLN A 3 24.18 77.72 -16.41
N SER A 4 24.78 76.86 -17.22
CA SER A 4 24.35 75.82 -18.16
C SER A 4 25.63 75.30 -18.85
N SER A 5 25.79 74.02 -19.11
CA SER A 5 26.63 73.53 -20.22
C SER A 5 26.08 72.21 -20.74
N LEU A 6 25.30 72.35 -21.81
CA LEU A 6 24.63 71.33 -22.58
C LEU A 6 25.50 71.08 -23.82
N SER A 7 26.23 69.96 -23.89
CA SER A 7 26.85 69.41 -25.11
C SER A 7 27.48 68.06 -24.75
N ILE A 8 27.17 66.99 -25.50
CA ILE A 8 27.80 65.63 -25.52
C ILE A 8 26.81 64.46 -25.29
N LEU A 9 25.61 64.66 -24.73
CA LEU A 9 24.69 63.53 -24.49
C LEU A 9 23.80 63.10 -25.67
N MET A 10 24.00 63.63 -26.89
CA MET A 10 23.05 63.47 -28.01
C MET A 10 23.55 62.60 -29.18
N ILE A 11 24.54 61.73 -28.95
CA ILE A 11 25.03 60.75 -29.96
C ILE A 11 24.92 59.29 -29.47
N GLY A 12 24.69 59.05 -28.17
CA GLY A 12 24.48 57.70 -27.62
C GLY A 12 23.05 57.14 -27.73
N ALA A 13 22.05 57.99 -27.97
CA ALA A 13 20.64 57.60 -27.95
C ALA A 13 20.04 57.26 -29.32
N LEU A 14 20.81 57.41 -30.42
CA LEU A 14 20.32 57.19 -31.79
C LEU A 14 20.81 55.89 -32.43
N CYS A 15 21.86 55.25 -31.90
CA CYS A 15 22.39 53.97 -32.41
C CYS A 15 21.84 52.71 -31.70
N VAL A 16 21.08 52.85 -30.60
CA VAL A 16 20.41 51.72 -29.93
C VAL A 16 18.97 51.53 -30.42
N LEU A 17 18.43 52.51 -31.16
CA LEU A 17 17.02 52.54 -31.60
C LEU A 17 16.77 51.90 -32.99
N VAL A 18 17.79 51.34 -33.67
CA VAL A 18 17.67 50.81 -35.06
C VAL A 18 17.97 49.30 -35.19
N LEU A 19 18.28 48.59 -34.09
CA LEU A 19 18.67 47.16 -34.14
C LEU A 19 17.79 46.17 -33.35
N ALA A 20 16.57 46.54 -32.96
CA ALA A 20 15.63 45.62 -32.29
C ALA A 20 14.19 45.63 -32.88
N LEU A 21 14.03 46.02 -34.15
CA LEU A 21 12.75 46.03 -34.87
C LEU A 21 12.61 44.89 -35.91
N ALA A 22 13.42 43.85 -35.82
CA ALA A 22 13.29 42.64 -36.65
C ALA A 22 13.45 41.39 -35.76
N GLY A 23 12.37 41.02 -35.08
CA GLY A 23 12.34 39.85 -34.20
C GLY A 23 10.94 39.54 -33.67
N VAL A 24 9.90 39.75 -34.49
CA VAL A 24 8.54 39.33 -34.17
C VAL A 24 8.23 38.10 -35.03
N MET A 25 8.66 36.94 -34.56
CA MET A 25 8.28 35.63 -35.08
C MET A 25 7.97 34.72 -33.88
N PHE A 26 6.69 34.77 -33.49
CA PHE A 26 5.84 33.64 -33.10
C PHE A 26 6.55 32.47 -32.40
N GLN A 27 6.77 32.58 -31.08
CA GLN A 27 6.85 31.41 -30.22
C GLN A 27 5.48 31.24 -29.54
N ALA A 28 4.66 30.35 -30.10
CA ALA A 28 3.54 29.76 -29.39
C ALA A 28 4.13 28.79 -28.35
N GLN A 29 4.40 29.30 -27.14
CA GLN A 29 4.67 28.43 -26.00
C GLN A 29 3.32 27.83 -25.58
N ALA A 30 3.18 26.51 -25.74
CA ALA A 30 2.07 25.77 -25.15
C ALA A 30 2.18 25.86 -23.62
N GLN A 31 1.54 26.87 -23.04
CA GLN A 31 1.16 26.83 -21.64
C GLN A 31 -0.05 25.90 -21.58
N THR A 32 0.17 24.64 -21.24
CA THR A 32 -0.87 23.84 -20.61
C THR A 32 -1.12 24.50 -19.27
N GLU A 33 -2.11 25.40 -19.22
CA GLU A 33 -2.80 25.73 -17.98
C GLU A 33 -3.19 24.39 -17.36
N GLY A 34 -2.54 24.05 -16.25
CA GLY A 34 -3.06 23.03 -15.37
C GLY A 34 -4.44 23.49 -14.96
N THR A 35 -5.46 22.96 -15.62
CA THR A 35 -6.82 22.99 -15.11
C THR A 35 -6.73 22.26 -13.78
N THR A 36 -6.60 23.00 -12.68
CA THR A 36 -6.93 22.48 -11.36
C THR A 36 -8.28 21.81 -11.51
N PRO A 37 -8.42 20.49 -11.28
CA PRO A 37 -9.73 19.86 -11.30
C PRO A 37 -10.64 20.73 -10.46
N ALA A 38 -11.70 21.26 -11.07
CA ALA A 38 -12.71 21.97 -10.32
C ALA A 38 -13.09 21.05 -9.16
N GLU A 39 -12.84 21.53 -7.94
CA GLU A 39 -13.34 20.90 -6.74
C GLU A 39 -14.83 20.61 -6.98
N PRO A 40 -15.29 19.35 -6.83
CA PRO A 40 -16.68 19.05 -7.06
C PRO A 40 -17.47 19.96 -6.14
N ALA A 41 -18.25 20.87 -6.74
CA ALA A 41 -19.13 21.75 -6.00
C ALA A 41 -19.95 20.86 -5.06
N SER A 42 -19.73 21.02 -3.75
CA SER A 42 -20.52 20.35 -2.73
C SER A 42 -21.97 20.58 -3.07
N ALA A 43 -22.70 19.52 -3.41
CA ALA A 43 -24.11 19.59 -3.69
C ALA A 43 -24.79 19.97 -2.37
N ALA A 44 -25.03 21.27 -2.18
CA ALA A 44 -25.82 21.75 -1.05
C ALA A 44 -27.14 20.98 -1.04
N ALA A 45 -27.45 20.34 0.09
CA ALA A 45 -28.71 19.63 0.25
C ALA A 45 -29.85 20.58 -0.14
N ALA A 46 -30.68 20.18 -1.11
CA ALA A 46 -31.77 21.02 -1.58
C ALA A 46 -32.68 21.40 -0.41
N ALA A 47 -33.01 22.68 -0.30
CA ALA A 47 -33.90 23.15 0.76
C ALA A 47 -35.24 22.40 0.68
N PRO A 48 -35.77 21.88 1.80
CA PRO A 48 -37.00 21.11 1.80
C PRO A 48 -38.18 21.93 1.28
N LEU A 49 -39.03 21.26 0.50
CA LEU A 49 -40.31 21.77 0.01
C LEU A 49 -41.43 20.86 0.52
N PHE A 50 -42.51 21.45 1.05
CA PHE A 50 -43.66 20.69 1.56
C PHE A 50 -44.94 21.10 0.87
N SER A 51 -45.69 20.14 0.34
CA SER A 51 -47.06 20.40 -0.11
C SER A 51 -47.98 20.45 1.11
N TYR A 52 -48.74 21.54 1.25
CA TYR A 52 -49.68 21.74 2.33
C TYR A 52 -51.06 22.08 1.76
N GLN A 53 -52.06 21.30 2.14
CA GLN A 53 -53.44 21.46 1.73
C GLN A 53 -54.31 21.68 2.96
N GLY A 54 -55.28 22.60 2.86
CA GLY A 54 -56.24 22.85 3.91
C GLY A 54 -57.63 23.21 3.37
N GLU A 55 -58.59 23.26 4.28
CA GLU A 55 -59.95 23.72 4.01
C GLU A 55 -60.31 24.90 4.92
N LEU A 56 -60.83 25.97 4.33
CA LEU A 56 -61.30 27.17 5.00
C LEU A 56 -62.82 27.29 4.90
N ARG A 57 -63.45 27.38 6.06
CA ARG A 57 -64.88 27.66 6.23
C ARG A 57 -65.04 28.94 7.04
N ASN A 58 -66.12 29.66 6.80
CA ASN A 58 -66.48 30.81 7.62
C ASN A 58 -67.19 30.36 8.92
N ALA A 59 -67.55 31.32 9.78
CA ALA A 59 -68.25 31.06 11.04
C ALA A 59 -69.61 30.36 10.88
N SER A 60 -70.24 30.42 9.71
CA SER A 60 -71.48 29.68 9.41
C SER A 60 -71.25 28.30 8.80
N GLY A 61 -69.99 27.84 8.74
CA GLY A 61 -69.60 26.54 8.18
C GLY A 61 -69.59 26.47 6.66
N SER A 62 -69.84 27.58 5.96
CA SER A 62 -69.82 27.64 4.50
C SER A 62 -68.38 27.74 3.97
N PRO A 63 -68.04 27.04 2.87
CA PRO A 63 -66.70 27.08 2.28
C PRO A 63 -66.38 28.47 1.73
N ILE A 64 -65.16 28.95 1.98
CA ILE A 64 -64.68 30.24 1.48
C ILE A 64 -64.17 30.08 0.03
N THR A 65 -64.51 31.02 -0.86
CA THR A 65 -63.91 31.10 -2.20
C THR A 65 -63.35 32.50 -2.42
N THR A 66 -62.05 32.61 -2.64
CA THR A 66 -61.34 33.87 -2.91
C THR A 66 -60.08 33.62 -3.73
N SER A 67 -59.76 34.53 -4.66
CA SER A 67 -58.55 34.47 -5.48
C SER A 67 -57.34 35.17 -4.84
N ALA A 68 -57.44 35.63 -3.59
CA ALA A 68 -56.32 36.29 -2.90
C ALA A 68 -56.52 36.26 -1.37
N MET A 69 -56.27 35.13 -0.73
CA MET A 69 -56.27 35.03 0.73
C MET A 69 -54.85 35.25 1.29
N PRO A 70 -54.59 36.29 2.09
CA PRO A 70 -53.30 36.44 2.77
C PRO A 70 -53.18 35.41 3.90
N MET A 71 -52.10 34.64 3.85
CA MET A 71 -51.75 33.59 4.81
C MET A 71 -50.30 33.74 5.28
N SER A 72 -50.05 33.51 6.55
CA SER A 72 -48.69 33.38 7.11
C SER A 72 -48.50 31.97 7.67
N PHE A 73 -47.40 31.34 7.29
CA PHE A 73 -47.01 30.00 7.73
C PHE A 73 -45.79 30.12 8.62
N GLY A 74 -45.78 29.39 9.74
CA GLY A 74 -44.64 29.34 10.66
C GLY A 74 -44.32 27.93 11.11
N LEU A 75 -43.02 27.59 11.19
CA LEU A 75 -42.56 26.33 11.76
C LEU A 75 -41.98 26.54 13.16
N PHE A 76 -42.38 25.68 14.09
CA PHE A 76 -41.99 25.72 15.50
C PHE A 76 -41.51 24.35 15.97
N ALA A 77 -40.62 24.34 16.96
CA ALA A 77 -40.16 23.12 17.62
C ALA A 77 -41.12 22.59 18.71
N ALA A 78 -42.20 23.31 19.01
CA ALA A 78 -43.14 22.97 20.07
C ALA A 78 -44.61 23.24 19.65
N PRO A 79 -45.58 22.47 20.18
CA PRO A 79 -47.00 22.60 19.83
C PRO A 79 -47.63 23.92 20.28
N THR A 80 -47.07 24.59 21.30
CA THR A 80 -47.49 25.92 21.79
C THR A 80 -46.29 26.73 22.26
N GLY A 81 -46.33 28.06 22.11
CA GLY A 81 -45.24 28.95 22.52
C GLY A 81 -43.98 28.82 21.66
N GLY A 82 -42.85 29.33 22.16
CA GLY A 82 -41.57 29.33 21.42
C GLY A 82 -41.52 30.34 20.25
N SER A 83 -40.32 30.53 19.70
CA SER A 83 -40.10 31.34 18.50
C SER A 83 -40.20 30.49 17.24
N ALA A 84 -40.71 31.09 16.15
CA ALA A 84 -40.70 30.44 14.85
C ALA A 84 -39.26 30.24 14.38
N CYS A 85 -38.91 29.03 13.95
CA CYS A 85 -37.61 28.76 13.35
C CYS A 85 -37.61 29.18 11.87
N TRP A 86 -38.79 29.26 11.24
CA TRP A 86 -39.01 29.68 9.87
C TRP A 86 -40.40 30.29 9.69
N THR A 87 -40.52 31.26 8.79
CA THR A 87 -41.81 31.86 8.39
C THR A 87 -41.87 32.13 6.90
N GLU A 88 -43.08 32.04 6.34
CA GLU A 88 -43.36 32.41 4.95
C GLU A 88 -44.74 33.04 4.81
N ASN A 89 -44.81 34.16 4.09
CA ASN A 89 -46.06 34.86 3.80
C ASN A 89 -46.48 34.60 2.36
N ARG A 90 -47.74 34.22 2.16
CA ARG A 90 -48.30 33.88 0.85
C ARG A 90 -49.66 34.53 0.66
N THR A 91 -49.95 34.88 -0.59
CA THR A 91 -51.32 35.11 -1.04
C THR A 91 -51.76 33.88 -1.80
N VAL A 92 -52.77 33.17 -1.29
CA VAL A 92 -53.18 31.84 -1.76
C VAL A 92 -54.59 31.89 -2.33
N ASN A 93 -54.80 31.21 -3.45
CA ASN A 93 -56.13 31.03 -4.03
C ASN A 93 -56.89 29.95 -3.26
N VAL A 94 -58.09 30.27 -2.81
CA VAL A 94 -58.99 29.35 -2.11
C VAL A 94 -60.23 29.15 -2.98
N GLN A 95 -60.54 27.91 -3.34
CA GLN A 95 -61.72 27.60 -4.15
C GLN A 95 -62.52 26.50 -3.47
N ASN A 96 -63.81 26.77 -3.27
CA ASN A 96 -64.72 25.86 -2.56
C ASN A 96 -64.15 25.41 -1.20
N GLY A 97 -63.57 26.35 -0.46
CA GLY A 97 -62.91 26.13 0.83
C GLY A 97 -61.50 25.57 0.71
N GLN A 98 -61.11 24.94 -0.39
CA GLN A 98 -59.84 24.23 -0.49
C GLN A 98 -58.71 25.13 -1.01
N PHE A 99 -57.51 24.91 -0.50
CA PHE A 99 -56.29 25.51 -1.02
C PHE A 99 -55.12 24.52 -0.95
N ASN A 100 -54.11 24.72 -1.81
CA ASN A 100 -52.86 23.98 -1.79
C ASN A 100 -51.70 24.99 -1.94
N VAL A 101 -50.64 24.81 -1.17
CA VAL A 101 -49.43 25.64 -1.20
C VAL A 101 -48.18 24.75 -1.07
N VAL A 102 -47.10 25.13 -1.75
CA VAL A 102 -45.79 24.53 -1.55
C VAL A 102 -44.98 25.44 -0.62
N LEU A 103 -44.80 25.00 0.61
CA LEU A 103 -44.00 25.70 1.63
C LEU A 103 -42.51 25.56 1.31
N GLY A 104 -41.74 26.62 1.55
CA GLY A 104 -40.30 26.65 1.27
C GLY A 104 -39.96 27.18 -0.13
N GLN A 105 -40.98 27.44 -0.96
CA GLN A 105 -40.81 27.91 -2.33
C GLN A 105 -40.42 29.40 -2.39
N VAL A 106 -40.89 30.21 -1.45
CA VAL A 106 -40.57 31.66 -1.41
C VAL A 106 -39.46 31.93 -0.41
N THR A 107 -39.59 31.38 0.80
CA THR A 107 -38.56 31.47 1.82
C THR A 107 -38.01 30.06 2.03
N ALA A 108 -36.78 29.79 1.63
CA ALA A 108 -36.18 28.47 1.82
C ALA A 108 -36.25 28.02 3.29
N ILE A 109 -36.75 26.81 3.54
CA ILE A 109 -36.83 26.24 4.90
C ILE A 109 -35.43 25.75 5.30
N PRO A 110 -34.86 26.22 6.43
CA PRO A 110 -33.60 25.68 6.92
C PRO A 110 -33.74 24.20 7.28
N ALA A 111 -32.77 23.36 6.92
CA ALA A 111 -32.81 21.93 7.27
C ALA A 111 -32.89 21.69 8.79
N SER A 112 -32.35 22.61 9.60
CA SER A 112 -32.44 22.58 11.07
C SER A 112 -33.84 22.75 11.62
N CYS A 113 -34.77 23.36 10.87
CA CYS A 113 -36.17 23.51 11.27
C CYS A 113 -36.96 22.20 11.24
N VAL A 114 -36.48 21.22 10.47
CA VAL A 114 -37.21 19.99 10.16
C VAL A 114 -36.39 18.74 10.49
N SER A 115 -35.31 18.90 11.27
CA SER A 115 -34.45 17.80 11.71
C SER A 115 -35.03 17.01 12.90
N GLY A 116 -36.04 17.55 13.57
CA GLY A 116 -36.80 16.94 14.67
C GLY A 116 -38.30 17.20 14.54
N ASP A 117 -39.03 17.20 15.66
CA ASP A 117 -40.46 17.52 15.67
C ASP A 117 -40.70 18.96 15.19
N ALA A 118 -41.55 19.11 14.17
CA ALA A 118 -41.92 20.39 13.60
C ALA A 118 -43.44 20.57 13.64
N TYR A 119 -43.89 21.74 14.08
CA TYR A 119 -45.29 22.12 14.21
C TYR A 119 -45.57 23.33 13.32
N LEU A 120 -46.57 23.19 12.45
CA LEU A 120 -47.02 24.24 11.54
C LEU A 120 -48.09 25.10 12.22
N GLU A 121 -47.83 26.40 12.25
CA GLU A 121 -48.80 27.43 12.59
C GLU A 121 -49.28 28.10 11.31
N LEU A 122 -50.59 28.30 11.21
CA LEU A 122 -51.23 29.00 10.09
C LEU A 122 -51.98 30.22 10.63
N VAL A 123 -51.67 31.39 10.09
CA VAL A 123 -52.41 32.62 10.30
C VAL A 123 -53.16 32.97 9.02
N VAL A 124 -54.49 33.04 9.08
CA VAL A 124 -55.34 33.42 7.94
C VAL A 124 -55.99 34.75 8.25
N ASN A 125 -55.74 35.76 7.41
CA ASN A 125 -56.33 37.10 7.57
C ASN A 125 -56.14 37.71 8.98
N GLY A 126 -55.00 37.43 9.62
CA GLY A 126 -54.66 37.91 10.96
C GLY A 126 -55.16 37.04 12.13
N GLU A 127 -55.91 35.96 11.86
CA GLU A 127 -56.33 35.00 12.88
C GLU A 127 -55.40 33.79 12.90
N THR A 128 -54.78 33.52 14.05
CA THR A 128 -53.94 32.33 14.26
C THR A 128 -54.82 31.12 14.52
N LEU A 129 -54.72 30.11 13.66
CA LEU A 129 -55.43 28.85 13.82
C LEU A 129 -54.72 27.97 14.85
N SER A 130 -55.50 27.31 15.70
CA SER A 130 -55.03 26.49 16.82
C SER A 130 -55.84 25.18 16.90
N PRO A 131 -55.23 24.05 17.28
CA PRO A 131 -53.81 23.86 17.64
C PRO A 131 -52.87 23.85 16.43
N ARG A 132 -51.56 24.04 16.66
CA ARG A 132 -50.56 23.84 15.60
C ARG A 132 -50.58 22.40 15.11
N GLU A 133 -50.44 22.23 13.80
CA GLU A 133 -50.46 20.91 13.18
C GLU A 133 -49.06 20.30 13.20
N MET A 134 -48.91 19.10 13.76
CA MET A 134 -47.64 18.38 13.71
C MET A 134 -47.36 17.91 12.28
N LEU A 135 -46.20 18.26 11.75
CA LEU A 135 -45.73 17.71 10.49
C LEU A 135 -45.24 16.27 10.73
N THR A 136 -46.10 15.30 10.42
CA THR A 136 -45.77 13.87 10.56
C THR A 136 -44.88 13.37 9.40
N ALA A 137 -44.21 12.24 9.63
CA ALA A 137 -43.01 11.73 8.95
C ALA A 137 -43.02 11.55 7.40
N VAL A 138 -44.03 12.02 6.67
CA VAL A 138 -44.01 12.09 5.19
C VAL A 138 -43.11 13.23 4.70
N ALA A 139 -42.85 14.23 5.55
CA ALA A 139 -41.96 15.36 5.29
C ALA A 139 -40.45 15.07 5.54
N VAL A 140 -40.10 13.93 6.16
CA VAL A 140 -38.71 13.62 6.56
C VAL A 140 -38.03 12.67 5.55
N ALA A 141 -38.38 12.75 4.26
CA ALA A 141 -37.59 12.14 3.19
C ALA A 141 -36.25 12.89 2.93
N VAL A 142 -36.01 14.01 3.63
CA VAL A 142 -34.70 14.69 3.64
C VAL A 142 -33.60 13.79 4.25
N LYS A 143 -33.95 12.75 5.02
CA LYS A 143 -32.99 11.73 5.46
C LYS A 143 -32.63 10.70 4.38
N ALA A 144 -33.38 10.62 3.26
CA ALA A 144 -33.09 9.66 2.20
C ALA A 144 -32.06 10.19 1.18
N ASN A 145 -31.90 11.51 1.05
CA ASN A 145 -30.82 12.10 0.25
C ASN A 145 -29.46 12.17 0.98
N THR A 146 -29.42 11.85 2.28
CA THR A 146 -28.17 11.73 3.07
C THR A 146 -27.73 10.27 3.26
N LEU A 147 -28.40 9.30 2.64
CA LEU A 147 -27.91 7.92 2.52
C LEU A 147 -27.09 7.70 1.23
N MET A 148 -26.54 8.78 0.65
CA MET A 148 -25.38 8.68 -0.24
C MET A 148 -24.13 8.52 0.61
N ALA A 149 -23.87 7.27 1.04
CA ALA A 149 -22.71 6.88 1.82
C ALA A 149 -22.56 7.65 3.15
N TYR A 150 -22.35 6.91 4.23
CA TYR A 150 -21.58 7.44 5.35
C TYR A 150 -20.12 7.61 4.88
N ALA A 151 -19.90 8.48 3.90
CA ALA A 151 -18.61 9.03 3.59
C ALA A 151 -18.34 10.01 4.73
N HIS A 152 -17.26 9.75 5.46
CA HIS A 152 -16.71 10.63 6.47
C HIS A 152 -16.31 11.98 5.85
N THR A 153 -17.28 12.86 5.61
CA THR A 153 -17.12 14.31 5.78
C THR A 153 -17.12 14.52 7.30
N GLU A 154 -16.03 14.78 8.01
CA GLU A 154 -14.87 15.61 7.71
C GLU A 154 -13.65 15.09 8.51
N GLY A 155 -12.87 14.19 7.91
CA GLY A 155 -11.59 13.76 8.47
C GLY A 155 -11.54 12.30 8.93
N PRO A 156 -10.35 11.84 9.32
CA PRO A 156 -10.13 10.45 9.65
C PRO A 156 -10.83 10.07 10.97
N LEU A 157 -11.30 8.83 11.06
CA LEU A 157 -11.76 8.26 12.33
C LEU A 157 -10.55 7.99 13.21
N THR A 158 -10.35 8.80 14.26
CA THR A 158 -9.26 8.62 15.22
C THR A 158 -9.73 7.88 16.48
N VAL A 159 -9.07 6.79 16.85
CA VAL A 159 -9.28 6.01 18.07
C VAL A 159 -7.92 5.76 18.72
N GLU A 160 -7.71 6.28 19.93
CA GLU A 160 -6.49 6.04 20.74
C GLU A 160 -5.17 6.33 20.00
N GLY A 161 -5.14 7.37 19.16
CA GLY A 161 -3.95 7.74 18.39
C GLY A 161 -3.80 7.01 17.05
N TYR A 162 -4.70 6.09 16.71
CA TYR A 162 -4.80 5.48 15.39
C TYR A 162 -5.89 6.14 14.57
N TYR A 163 -5.67 6.32 13.27
CA TYR A 163 -6.67 6.91 12.40
C TYR A 163 -6.97 6.06 11.17
N MET A 164 -8.24 6.05 10.76
CA MET A 164 -8.73 5.38 9.56
C MET A 164 -9.37 6.39 8.61
N SER A 165 -8.94 6.38 7.35
CA SER A 165 -9.47 7.26 6.30
C SER A 165 -9.75 6.48 5.01
N ILE A 166 -10.75 6.91 4.24
CA ILE A 166 -11.02 6.37 2.91
C ILE A 166 -10.91 7.53 1.91
N THR A 167 -9.86 7.52 1.09
CA THR A 167 -9.59 8.58 0.11
C THR A 167 -9.19 7.97 -1.23
N GLY A 168 -9.85 8.40 -2.31
CA GLY A 168 -9.50 7.99 -3.67
C GLY A 168 -9.63 6.49 -3.94
N GLY A 169 -10.54 5.79 -3.24
CA GLY A 169 -10.72 4.33 -3.36
C GLY A 169 -9.73 3.50 -2.53
N ASN A 170 -8.92 4.15 -1.69
CA ASN A 170 -7.97 3.48 -0.79
C ASN A 170 -8.45 3.61 0.66
N LEU A 171 -8.31 2.53 1.44
CA LEU A 171 -8.38 2.59 2.89
C LEU A 171 -6.98 2.91 3.42
N ILE A 172 -6.87 3.93 4.26
CA ILE A 172 -5.63 4.39 4.89
C ILE A 172 -5.75 4.15 6.38
N LEU A 173 -4.77 3.46 6.97
CA LEU A 173 -4.65 3.19 8.40
C LEU A 173 -3.31 3.75 8.86
N GLY A 174 -3.30 4.62 9.88
CA GLY A 174 -2.05 5.23 10.35
C GLY A 174 -2.08 5.52 11.84
N GLU A 175 -0.91 5.82 12.41
CA GLU A 175 -0.78 6.39 13.74
C GLU A 175 -0.65 7.92 13.61
N ASP A 176 -1.30 8.68 14.49
CA ASP A 176 -1.17 10.13 14.61
C ASP A 176 0.07 10.49 15.46
N ASP A 177 1.20 9.88 15.11
CA ASP A 177 2.49 10.05 15.80
C ASP A 177 3.37 11.14 15.14
N GLY A 178 2.90 11.76 14.06
CA GLY A 178 3.63 12.76 13.28
C GLY A 178 4.78 12.18 12.45
N LEU A 179 4.93 10.85 12.38
CA LEU A 179 6.02 10.17 11.65
C LEU A 179 5.61 9.67 10.26
N GLY A 180 4.34 9.81 9.87
CA GLY A 180 3.88 9.59 8.49
C GLY A 180 3.77 8.12 8.06
N GLY A 181 3.74 7.19 9.01
CA GLY A 181 3.57 5.75 8.75
C GLY A 181 2.12 5.40 8.45
N ASN A 182 1.74 5.45 7.17
CA ASN A 182 0.40 5.10 6.72
C ASN A 182 0.42 3.78 5.95
N TYR A 183 -0.39 2.83 6.40
CA TYR A 183 -0.70 1.62 5.65
C TYR A 183 -1.86 1.91 4.71
N MET A 184 -1.61 1.82 3.41
CA MET A 184 -2.67 1.91 2.40
C MET A 184 -3.10 0.54 1.92
N LEU A 185 -4.41 0.30 1.94
CA LEU A 185 -5.06 -0.83 1.30
C LEU A 185 -5.79 -0.35 0.04
N ARG A 186 -5.29 -0.77 -1.12
CA ARG A 186 -5.92 -0.50 -2.41
C ARG A 186 -6.43 -1.80 -3.01
N ILE A 187 -7.69 -1.79 -3.43
CA ILE A 187 -8.26 -2.80 -4.31
C ILE A 187 -8.32 -2.16 -5.70
N ASP A 188 -7.38 -2.52 -6.55
CA ASP A 188 -7.55 -2.26 -7.98
C ASP A 188 -8.46 -3.36 -8.57
N GLY A 189 -9.15 -3.06 -9.67
CA GLY A 189 -10.04 -4.02 -10.32
C GLY A 189 -9.37 -5.32 -10.81
N SER A 190 -8.05 -5.49 -10.56
CA SER A 190 -7.27 -6.69 -10.88
C SER A 190 -7.28 -7.76 -9.77
N ARG A 191 -7.99 -7.53 -8.65
CA ARG A 191 -8.03 -8.39 -7.46
C ARG A 191 -6.69 -8.49 -6.71
N THR A 192 -5.82 -7.49 -6.86
CA THR A 192 -4.54 -7.42 -6.15
C THR A 192 -4.68 -6.61 -4.86
N LEU A 193 -4.16 -7.14 -3.75
CA LEU A 193 -4.12 -6.46 -2.45
C LEU A 193 -2.77 -5.76 -2.29
N HIS A 194 -2.76 -4.43 -2.33
CA HIS A 194 -1.55 -3.63 -2.08
C HIS A 194 -1.48 -3.24 -0.61
N ILE A 195 -0.35 -3.48 0.06
CA ILE A 195 -0.05 -3.02 1.43
C ILE A 195 1.15 -2.08 1.37
N LEU A 196 0.92 -0.77 1.32
CA LEU A 196 1.99 0.21 1.17
C LEU A 196 2.34 0.82 2.53
N PRO A 197 3.61 0.82 2.97
CA PRO A 197 4.03 1.42 4.25
C PRO A 197 4.24 2.94 4.15
N TRP A 198 4.27 3.51 2.93
CA TRP A 198 4.53 4.93 2.69
C TRP A 198 4.02 5.35 1.30
N SER A 199 3.42 6.54 1.15
CA SER A 199 3.12 7.16 -0.15
C SER A 199 3.79 8.53 -0.29
N GLY A 200 4.55 8.76 -1.36
CA GLY A 200 5.19 10.04 -1.64
C GLY A 200 5.83 10.09 -3.04
N PRO A 201 6.14 11.29 -3.58
CA PRO A 201 6.64 11.48 -4.95
C PRO A 201 7.98 10.77 -5.25
N SER A 202 8.69 10.32 -4.21
CA SER A 202 9.95 9.58 -4.33
C SER A 202 9.79 8.05 -4.44
N TYR A 203 8.59 7.49 -4.28
CA TYR A 203 8.34 6.05 -4.28
C TYR A 203 7.19 5.68 -5.23
N PRO A 204 7.48 5.12 -6.43
CA PRO A 204 6.46 4.81 -7.43
C PRO A 204 5.54 3.66 -6.98
N PHE A 205 4.28 3.70 -7.43
CA PHE A 205 3.14 2.85 -7.02
C PHE A 205 3.21 1.38 -7.47
N ASP A 206 4.35 0.93 -7.99
CA ASP A 206 4.49 -0.36 -8.67
C ASP A 206 5.16 -1.42 -7.79
N GLN A 207 5.48 -1.09 -6.52
CA GLN A 207 6.17 -1.98 -5.60
C GLN A 207 5.51 -1.95 -4.19
N VAL A 208 5.19 -3.14 -3.68
CA VAL A 208 4.74 -3.36 -2.30
C VAL A 208 5.98 -3.59 -1.44
N CYS A 209 6.40 -2.59 -0.64
CA CYS A 209 7.46 -2.81 0.33
C CYS A 209 6.87 -3.35 1.64
N ILE A 210 7.25 -4.56 2.04
CA ILE A 210 6.99 -5.08 3.39
C ILE A 210 8.30 -4.98 4.17
N GLY A 211 8.42 -4.05 5.12
CA GLY A 211 9.61 -3.90 5.97
C GLY A 211 10.44 -2.64 5.75
N CYS A 212 9.99 -1.69 4.91
CA CYS A 212 10.57 -0.37 4.83
C CYS A 212 10.21 0.43 6.10
N GLY A 213 11.09 0.40 7.11
CA GLY A 213 10.92 1.06 8.40
C GLY A 213 10.85 0.06 9.56
N GLY A 214 11.76 0.21 10.53
CA GLY A 214 11.68 -0.37 11.87
C GLY A 214 11.69 -1.89 12.01
N ALA A 215 10.63 -2.57 11.57
CA ALA A 215 10.47 -4.03 11.52
C ALA A 215 9.04 -4.32 11.02
N ALA A 216 8.87 -4.79 9.78
CA ALA A 216 7.62 -5.43 9.38
C ALA A 216 7.85 -6.93 9.19
N LYS A 217 6.95 -7.75 9.73
CA LYS A 217 6.97 -9.21 9.57
C LYS A 217 5.86 -9.61 8.62
N LEU A 218 6.19 -10.26 7.50
CA LEU A 218 5.23 -11.02 6.72
C LEU A 218 5.11 -12.42 7.35
N LEU A 219 4.04 -12.67 8.10
CA LEU A 219 3.76 -13.97 8.70
C LEU A 219 2.71 -14.71 7.86
N VAL A 220 3.13 -15.69 7.08
CA VAL A 220 2.21 -16.59 6.36
C VAL A 220 1.99 -17.82 7.23
N ASN A 221 0.81 -17.96 7.81
CA ASN A 221 0.46 -19.09 8.67
C ASN A 221 -0.45 -20.08 7.92
N GLY A 222 -0.14 -21.38 7.97
CA GLY A 222 -0.85 -22.44 7.25
C GLY A 222 -0.20 -22.86 5.92
N SER A 223 -0.85 -23.77 5.19
CA SER A 223 -0.37 -24.26 3.89
C SER A 223 -0.64 -23.24 2.79
N THR A 224 0.40 -22.56 2.32
CA THR A 224 0.31 -21.63 1.19
C THR A 224 1.03 -22.23 -0.01
N GLN A 225 0.32 -22.41 -1.12
CA GLN A 225 0.88 -22.90 -2.37
C GLN A 225 1.07 -21.72 -3.33
N VAL A 226 2.33 -21.45 -3.70
CA VAL A 226 2.65 -20.48 -4.75
C VAL A 226 2.71 -21.24 -6.07
N ASN A 227 1.77 -20.97 -6.98
CA ASN A 227 1.73 -21.61 -8.30
C ASN A 227 2.43 -20.71 -9.32
N GLY A 228 3.77 -20.67 -9.23
CA GLY A 228 4.63 -19.74 -9.98
C GLY A 228 5.91 -19.45 -9.21
N ASN A 229 6.53 -18.29 -9.47
CA ASN A 229 7.70 -17.85 -8.72
C ASN A 229 7.31 -17.03 -7.49
N LEU A 230 7.99 -17.26 -6.37
CA LEU A 230 7.97 -16.38 -5.20
C LEU A 230 9.29 -15.62 -5.15
N ASP A 231 9.28 -14.37 -5.62
CA ASP A 231 10.45 -13.49 -5.59
C ASP A 231 10.44 -12.67 -4.29
N LEU A 232 11.34 -13.00 -3.36
CA LEU A 232 11.56 -12.24 -2.13
C LEU A 232 12.79 -11.35 -2.31
N ALA A 233 12.57 -10.04 -2.43
CA ALA A 233 13.63 -9.04 -2.51
C ALA A 233 13.42 -7.99 -1.41
N GLY A 234 14.50 -7.61 -0.72
CA GLY A 234 14.44 -6.62 0.37
C GLY A 234 15.80 -5.98 0.63
N THR A 235 15.80 -4.80 1.26
CA THR A 235 17.01 -4.13 1.75
C THR A 235 17.31 -4.58 3.17
N CYS A 236 18.55 -5.03 3.42
CA CYS A 236 18.97 -5.58 4.71
C CYS A 236 18.99 -4.50 5.83
N ALA A 237 17.93 -4.41 6.62
CA ALA A 237 17.95 -3.75 7.92
C ALA A 237 18.15 -4.79 9.02
N ARG A 238 19.36 -4.77 9.59
CA ARG A 238 19.91 -5.59 10.67
C ARG A 238 18.88 -6.05 11.71
N THR A 239 18.47 -7.32 11.68
CA THR A 239 18.36 -8.24 12.83
C THR A 239 17.69 -9.54 12.38
N ALA A 240 18.48 -10.61 12.28
CA ALA A 240 17.97 -11.96 12.08
C ALA A 240 17.37 -12.50 13.38
N PHE A 241 16.23 -13.19 13.31
CA PHE A 241 15.69 -13.94 14.45
C PHE A 241 16.26 -15.38 14.45
N PRO A 242 16.44 -16.01 15.62
CA PRO A 242 16.89 -17.39 15.71
C PRO A 242 15.96 -18.33 14.93
N GLY A 243 16.51 -19.10 13.98
CA GLY A 243 15.75 -20.04 13.15
C GLY A 243 15.19 -19.47 11.84
N SER A 244 15.52 -18.23 11.47
CA SER A 244 15.26 -17.69 10.13
C SER A 244 16.42 -17.99 9.17
N ASP A 245 16.11 -18.39 7.93
CA ASP A 245 17.10 -18.45 6.85
C ASP A 245 17.41 -17.03 6.41
N THR A 246 18.61 -16.55 6.75
CA THR A 246 19.08 -15.23 6.34
C THR A 246 19.77 -15.33 5.00
N LEU A 247 19.29 -14.55 4.03
CA LEU A 247 20.09 -14.15 2.88
C LEU A 247 21.14 -13.13 3.38
N ASP A 248 22.39 -13.55 3.54
CA ASP A 248 23.56 -12.71 3.86
C ASP A 248 24.69 -13.12 2.86
N LYS A 249 25.59 -12.30 2.30
CA LYS A 249 26.24 -11.06 2.78
C LYS A 249 27.00 -10.37 1.61
N SER A 250 27.08 -9.04 1.58
CA SER A 250 28.35 -8.26 1.67
C SER A 250 28.31 -6.83 1.06
N GLU A 251 28.87 -5.90 1.84
CA GLU A 251 29.13 -4.47 1.61
C GLU A 251 27.94 -3.47 1.63
N PRO A 252 28.08 -2.33 2.34
CA PRO A 252 27.12 -1.23 2.24
C PRO A 252 27.19 -0.67 0.82
N ASN A 253 26.06 -0.74 0.09
CA ASN A 253 25.84 -0.23 -1.27
C ASN A 253 26.13 -1.19 -2.44
N SER A 254 26.22 -2.51 -2.23
CA SER A 254 26.10 -3.46 -3.35
C SER A 254 24.62 -3.77 -3.62
N GLU A 255 24.23 -3.78 -4.89
CA GLU A 255 22.90 -4.22 -5.32
C GLU A 255 22.66 -5.64 -4.78
N CYS A 256 21.62 -5.83 -3.97
CA CYS A 256 21.23 -7.14 -3.46
C CYS A 256 20.88 -8.04 -4.65
N GLN A 257 21.78 -8.97 -5.01
CA GLN A 257 21.46 -10.02 -5.96
C GLN A 257 20.36 -10.90 -5.35
N PRO A 258 19.27 -11.21 -6.09
CA PRO A 258 18.20 -12.07 -5.60
C PRO A 258 18.77 -13.39 -5.09
N GLY A 259 18.61 -13.63 -3.79
CA GLY A 259 18.84 -14.94 -3.21
C GLY A 259 17.76 -15.88 -3.70
N SER A 260 18.00 -16.55 -4.83
CA SER A 260 17.20 -17.69 -5.22
C SER A 260 17.20 -18.68 -4.07
N ILE A 261 16.02 -19.14 -3.64
CA ILE A 261 15.91 -20.39 -2.90
C ILE A 261 16.30 -21.49 -3.90
N VAL A 262 17.60 -21.69 -4.10
CA VAL A 262 18.13 -22.76 -4.93
C VAL A 262 17.89 -24.05 -4.15
N SER A 263 17.24 -25.03 -4.78
CA SER A 263 16.98 -26.36 -4.22
C SER A 263 18.22 -27.07 -3.64
N GLY A 264 19.44 -26.60 -3.96
CA GLY A 264 20.68 -26.96 -3.27
C GLY A 264 20.59 -26.62 -1.79
N ALA A 265 20.46 -25.34 -1.41
CA ALA A 265 20.54 -24.85 -0.04
C ALA A 265 19.75 -25.66 1.02
N TYR A 266 18.61 -26.29 0.67
CA TYR A 266 17.92 -27.20 1.59
C TYR A 266 18.70 -28.46 1.95
N VAL A 267 19.42 -29.07 0.99
CA VAL A 267 20.23 -30.27 1.22
C VAL A 267 21.45 -29.91 2.05
N GLU A 268 22.25 -28.92 1.64
CA GLU A 268 23.42 -28.45 2.38
C GLU A 268 23.05 -27.95 3.79
N ALA A 269 21.96 -27.20 3.94
CA ALA A 269 21.52 -26.70 5.25
C ALA A 269 21.14 -27.83 6.22
N ASN A 270 20.58 -28.93 5.72
CA ASN A 270 20.23 -30.10 6.53
C ASN A 270 21.44 -30.98 6.89
N LEU A 271 22.61 -30.73 6.30
CA LEU A 271 23.86 -31.40 6.67
C LEU A 271 24.63 -30.68 7.78
N MET A 272 24.19 -29.48 8.18
CA MET A 272 24.85 -28.65 9.19
C MET A 272 24.01 -28.54 10.46
N SER A 273 24.69 -28.44 11.61
CA SER A 273 24.02 -28.06 12.85
C SER A 273 23.47 -26.62 12.77
N PRO A 274 22.48 -26.26 13.61
CA PRO A 274 21.98 -24.88 13.66
C PRO A 274 23.08 -23.84 13.95
N ALA A 275 24.11 -24.21 14.72
CA ALA A 275 25.23 -23.32 15.02
C ALA A 275 26.12 -23.08 13.79
N GLU A 276 26.44 -24.13 13.04
CA GLU A 276 27.25 -24.05 11.82
C GLU A 276 26.54 -23.31 10.70
N ARG A 277 25.22 -23.51 10.54
CA ARG A 277 24.41 -22.77 9.55
C ARG A 277 24.47 -21.26 9.76
N ASN A 278 24.46 -20.84 11.02
CA ASN A 278 24.48 -19.43 11.42
C ASN A 278 25.91 -18.86 11.53
N SER A 279 26.94 -19.68 11.32
CA SER A 279 28.34 -19.23 11.31
C SER A 279 28.75 -18.78 9.92
N ALA A 280 29.68 -17.82 9.86
CA ALA A 280 30.34 -17.43 8.61
C ALA A 280 31.21 -18.59 8.08
N ASP A 281 31.94 -19.26 8.96
CA ASP A 281 32.88 -20.32 8.63
C ASP A 281 32.73 -21.54 9.56
N ILE A 282 33.11 -22.72 9.07
CA ILE A 282 33.23 -23.97 9.82
C ILE A 282 34.71 -24.33 9.91
N THR A 283 35.33 -24.05 11.06
CA THR A 283 36.80 -24.13 11.22
C THR A 283 37.37 -25.55 11.29
N ARG A 284 36.51 -26.57 11.39
CA ARG A 284 36.90 -27.98 11.46
C ARG A 284 37.13 -28.62 10.10
N PHE A 285 36.82 -27.92 9.01
CA PHE A 285 37.02 -28.38 7.65
C PHE A 285 37.83 -27.37 6.86
N GLU A 286 38.65 -27.88 5.96
CA GLU A 286 39.44 -27.13 5.01
C GLU A 286 38.91 -27.35 3.59
N ARG A 287 39.21 -26.40 2.70
CA ARG A 287 38.84 -26.48 1.30
C ARG A 287 39.20 -27.82 0.67
N GLY A 288 38.19 -28.47 0.09
CA GLY A 288 38.32 -29.75 -0.60
C GLY A 288 38.27 -30.97 0.29
N ASP A 289 38.08 -30.83 1.60
CA ASP A 289 37.84 -31.96 2.49
C ASP A 289 36.59 -32.72 2.06
N LEU A 290 36.72 -34.04 1.98
CA LEU A 290 35.62 -34.94 1.72
C LEU A 290 34.86 -35.24 3.02
N LEU A 291 33.54 -34.99 3.01
CA LEU A 291 32.70 -35.02 4.21
C LEU A 291 31.69 -36.17 4.19
N CYS A 292 31.66 -36.92 5.29
CA CYS A 292 30.79 -38.06 5.52
C CYS A 292 29.82 -37.77 6.66
N TRP A 293 28.59 -38.29 6.57
CA TRP A 293 27.62 -38.18 7.65
C TRP A 293 27.98 -39.11 8.82
N SER A 294 28.18 -38.54 10.01
CA SER A 294 28.36 -39.31 11.24
C SER A 294 27.02 -39.46 11.95
N ALA A 295 26.54 -40.70 12.03
CA ALA A 295 25.31 -41.02 12.77
C ALA A 295 25.47 -40.82 14.30
N GLU A 296 26.69 -41.01 14.82
CA GLU A 296 27.00 -40.84 16.25
C GLU A 296 27.03 -39.37 16.64
N ALA A 297 27.71 -38.54 15.85
CA ALA A 297 27.81 -37.10 16.11
C ALA A 297 26.61 -36.31 15.57
N GLN A 298 25.72 -36.94 14.79
CA GLN A 298 24.59 -36.31 14.08
C GLN A 298 24.99 -35.08 13.25
N GLN A 299 26.16 -35.12 12.64
CA GLN A 299 26.73 -34.03 11.84
C GLN A 299 27.70 -34.60 10.79
N LEU A 300 28.12 -33.76 9.85
CA LEU A 300 29.23 -34.10 8.95
C LEU A 300 30.54 -34.25 9.73
N ASP A 301 31.41 -35.12 9.26
CA ASP A 301 32.81 -35.28 9.71
C ASP A 301 33.69 -35.61 8.50
N LEU A 302 35.02 -35.63 8.68
CA LEU A 302 35.94 -36.05 7.62
C LEU A 302 35.70 -37.52 7.27
N CYS A 303 35.54 -37.82 5.97
CA CYS A 303 35.52 -39.20 5.50
C CYS A 303 36.87 -39.86 5.78
N ALA A 304 36.90 -40.89 6.63
CA ALA A 304 38.12 -41.59 7.04
C ALA A 304 38.11 -43.09 6.71
N MET A 305 37.09 -43.55 5.98
CA MET A 305 36.93 -44.95 5.57
C MET A 305 36.93 -45.06 4.04
N GLU A 306 37.66 -46.03 3.52
CA GLU A 306 37.64 -46.34 2.10
C GLU A 306 36.24 -46.76 1.64
N ASN A 307 35.80 -46.21 0.52
CA ASN A 307 34.51 -46.51 -0.10
C ASN A 307 33.30 -46.27 0.84
N ASP A 308 33.39 -45.28 1.72
CA ASP A 308 32.30 -44.92 2.62
C ASP A 308 31.04 -44.51 1.82
N ARG A 309 29.90 -45.11 2.18
CA ARG A 309 28.59 -44.87 1.55
C ARG A 309 27.88 -43.66 2.13
N LEU A 310 28.37 -43.16 3.25
CA LEU A 310 27.86 -41.97 3.93
C LEU A 310 28.57 -40.70 3.46
N VAL A 311 29.37 -40.75 2.39
CA VAL A 311 29.89 -39.55 1.73
C VAL A 311 28.74 -38.67 1.23
N MET A 312 28.76 -37.40 1.61
CA MET A 312 27.67 -36.45 1.34
C MET A 312 28.14 -35.24 0.55
N ALA A 313 29.28 -34.67 0.90
CA ALA A 313 29.66 -33.34 0.46
C ALA A 313 31.19 -33.17 0.36
N VAL A 314 31.58 -32.04 -0.21
CA VAL A 314 32.96 -31.53 -0.17
C VAL A 314 32.95 -30.15 0.46
N ALA A 315 33.96 -29.83 1.27
CA ALA A 315 34.04 -28.54 1.94
C ALA A 315 34.54 -27.42 1.02
N ASP A 316 33.91 -26.26 1.09
CA ASP A 316 34.33 -25.04 0.39
C ASP A 316 35.46 -24.30 1.11
N VAL A 317 35.79 -23.08 0.66
CA VAL A 317 36.83 -22.24 1.27
C VAL A 317 36.53 -21.82 2.71
N SER A 318 35.26 -21.80 3.11
CA SER A 318 34.76 -21.47 4.44
C SER A 318 34.45 -22.74 5.26
N GLY A 319 34.77 -23.93 4.74
CA GLY A 319 34.47 -25.20 5.37
C GLY A 319 33.00 -25.63 5.26
N LYS A 320 32.16 -24.91 4.50
CA LYS A 320 30.75 -25.26 4.32
C LYS A 320 30.61 -26.41 3.30
N PRO A 321 29.65 -27.34 3.49
CA PRO A 321 29.47 -28.46 2.58
C PRO A 321 28.86 -28.00 1.26
N ILE A 322 29.35 -28.57 0.16
CA ILE A 322 28.76 -28.48 -1.19
C ILE A 322 28.43 -29.90 -1.65
N VAL A 323 27.19 -30.13 -2.12
CA VAL A 323 26.76 -31.48 -2.55
C VAL A 323 26.69 -31.64 -4.08
N LEU A 324 26.86 -30.56 -4.84
CA LEU A 324 26.77 -30.55 -6.30
C LEU A 324 27.62 -29.42 -6.89
N GLY A 325 28.29 -29.66 -8.02
CA GLY A 325 29.06 -28.63 -8.72
C GLY A 325 30.49 -29.03 -9.06
N ALA A 326 31.22 -28.13 -9.71
CA ALA A 326 32.59 -28.37 -10.16
C ALA A 326 33.57 -27.87 -9.10
N GLU A 327 33.75 -28.67 -8.06
CA GLU A 327 34.43 -28.26 -6.82
C GLU A 327 35.85 -28.80 -6.71
N PRO A 328 36.74 -28.09 -5.99
CA PRO A 328 38.04 -28.61 -5.58
C PRO A 328 37.88 -29.74 -4.56
N VAL A 329 38.57 -30.86 -4.75
CA VAL A 329 38.54 -32.05 -3.90
C VAL A 329 39.97 -32.47 -3.57
N LYS A 330 40.26 -32.71 -2.29
CA LYS A 330 41.49 -33.37 -1.86
C LYS A 330 41.44 -34.83 -2.30
N ALA A 331 42.43 -35.28 -3.07
CA ALA A 331 42.47 -36.63 -3.60
C ALA A 331 43.86 -37.25 -3.48
N ILE A 332 43.90 -38.57 -3.32
CA ILE A 332 45.09 -39.40 -3.39
C ILE A 332 45.28 -39.81 -4.85
N GLY A 333 46.47 -39.55 -5.38
CA GLY A 333 46.85 -39.91 -6.74
C GLY A 333 47.67 -41.20 -6.80
N PRO A 334 48.12 -41.57 -8.02
CA PRO A 334 47.83 -40.89 -9.28
C PRO A 334 46.39 -41.16 -9.76
N LEU A 335 45.79 -40.18 -10.45
CA LEU A 335 44.48 -40.30 -11.09
C LEU A 335 44.39 -39.50 -12.39
N ARG A 336 43.39 -39.82 -13.21
CA ARG A 336 43.13 -39.17 -14.50
C ARG A 336 41.77 -38.51 -14.55
N ALA A 337 41.64 -37.51 -15.40
CA ALA A 337 40.35 -36.95 -15.76
C ALA A 337 39.40 -38.06 -16.24
N GLY A 338 38.19 -38.10 -15.68
CA GLY A 338 37.20 -39.15 -15.91
C GLY A 338 37.15 -40.25 -14.84
N ASP A 339 38.15 -40.36 -13.97
CA ASP A 339 38.12 -41.34 -12.87
C ASP A 339 37.01 -41.01 -11.86
N LEU A 340 36.34 -42.06 -11.38
CA LEU A 340 35.33 -41.94 -10.34
C LEU A 340 35.99 -41.85 -8.97
N LEU A 341 35.54 -40.87 -8.19
CA LEU A 341 36.07 -40.55 -6.87
C LEU A 341 35.15 -41.08 -5.77
N VAL A 342 35.75 -41.77 -4.82
CA VAL A 342 35.12 -42.32 -3.61
C VAL A 342 35.92 -41.89 -2.38
N ALA A 343 35.37 -42.07 -1.18
CA ALA A 343 36.11 -41.82 0.05
C ALA A 343 37.34 -42.72 0.18
N SER A 344 38.45 -42.16 0.65
CA SER A 344 39.68 -42.90 0.95
C SER A 344 39.80 -43.21 2.46
N GLY A 345 40.81 -44.03 2.81
CA GLY A 345 41.18 -44.26 4.20
C GLY A 345 41.96 -43.10 4.84
N VAL A 346 42.36 -42.09 4.06
CA VAL A 346 42.99 -40.88 4.59
C VAL A 346 41.89 -39.85 4.87
N PRO A 347 41.75 -39.38 6.13
CA PRO A 347 40.69 -38.44 6.50
C PRO A 347 40.59 -37.23 5.58
N GLY A 348 39.42 -37.02 4.97
CA GLY A 348 39.12 -35.88 4.11
C GLY A 348 39.60 -36.02 2.66
N TYR A 349 40.24 -37.13 2.29
CA TYR A 349 40.71 -37.34 0.92
C TYR A 349 39.82 -38.32 0.15
N ALA A 350 39.65 -38.06 -1.13
CA ALA A 350 39.09 -38.99 -2.10
C ALA A 350 40.17 -39.90 -2.71
N MET A 351 39.76 -41.02 -3.28
CA MET A 351 40.60 -41.92 -4.08
C MET A 351 39.83 -42.43 -5.30
N VAL A 352 40.55 -43.01 -6.26
CA VAL A 352 39.93 -43.59 -7.45
C VAL A 352 39.31 -44.94 -7.15
N ASN A 353 38.06 -45.11 -7.58
CA ASN A 353 37.44 -46.42 -7.74
C ASN A 353 36.45 -46.39 -8.91
N ASN A 354 36.83 -47.00 -10.03
CA ASN A 354 36.05 -47.02 -11.28
C ASN A 354 35.02 -48.16 -11.38
N ASP A 355 34.89 -49.01 -10.36
CA ASP A 355 33.80 -49.98 -10.23
C ASP A 355 33.15 -49.91 -8.82
N PRO A 356 32.62 -48.74 -8.42
CA PRO A 356 32.08 -48.54 -7.09
C PRO A 356 30.64 -49.07 -7.00
N ARG A 357 30.23 -49.49 -5.81
CA ARG A 357 28.81 -49.79 -5.56
C ARG A 357 27.99 -48.49 -5.52
N PRO A 358 26.70 -48.51 -5.88
CA PRO A 358 25.83 -47.34 -5.78
C PRO A 358 25.86 -46.69 -4.39
N GLY A 359 25.94 -45.36 -4.37
CA GLY A 359 26.06 -44.52 -3.17
C GLY A 359 27.48 -44.31 -2.63
N MET A 360 28.54 -44.82 -3.27
CA MET A 360 29.93 -44.60 -2.87
C MET A 360 30.61 -43.44 -3.61
N VAL A 361 30.06 -43.04 -4.77
CA VAL A 361 30.65 -42.02 -5.64
C VAL A 361 30.26 -40.64 -5.15
N ILE A 362 31.26 -39.79 -4.93
CA ILE A 362 31.04 -38.35 -4.67
C ILE A 362 31.10 -37.53 -5.97
N GLY A 363 31.90 -37.98 -6.95
CA GLY A 363 32.08 -37.24 -8.18
C GLY A 363 33.02 -37.91 -9.17
N GLN A 364 33.31 -37.19 -10.24
CA GLN A 364 34.23 -37.60 -11.29
C GLN A 364 35.35 -36.56 -11.43
N ALA A 365 36.60 -37.01 -11.47
CA ALA A 365 37.75 -36.14 -11.68
C ALA A 365 37.64 -35.38 -13.03
N LEU A 366 37.92 -34.09 -13.02
CA LEU A 366 37.92 -33.25 -14.23
C LEU A 366 39.34 -32.95 -14.73
N GLU A 367 40.36 -33.32 -13.97
CA GLU A 367 41.77 -33.13 -14.29
C GLU A 367 42.64 -34.26 -13.73
N ASP A 368 43.88 -34.35 -14.23
CA ASP A 368 44.84 -35.37 -13.82
C ASP A 368 45.58 -34.96 -12.53
N LEU A 369 45.96 -35.95 -11.72
CA LEU A 369 46.88 -35.79 -10.60
C LEU A 369 48.01 -36.81 -10.74
N ASN A 370 49.23 -36.31 -10.94
CA ASN A 370 50.41 -37.15 -11.13
C ASN A 370 51.21 -37.40 -9.83
N GLY A 371 50.87 -36.69 -8.74
CA GLY A 371 51.51 -36.82 -7.43
C GLY A 371 50.81 -37.83 -6.50
N GLU A 372 51.38 -38.04 -5.31
CA GLU A 372 50.82 -38.94 -4.29
C GLU A 372 49.49 -38.40 -3.72
N SER A 373 49.36 -37.09 -3.58
CA SER A 373 48.11 -36.43 -3.17
C SER A 373 48.08 -34.97 -3.61
N GLY A 374 46.90 -34.36 -3.64
CA GLY A 374 46.72 -32.96 -4.01
C GLY A 374 45.25 -32.54 -4.01
N ILE A 375 45.00 -31.28 -4.37
CA ILE A 375 43.65 -30.79 -4.64
C ILE A 375 43.44 -30.80 -6.15
N ILE A 376 42.38 -31.46 -6.60
CA ILE A 376 41.96 -31.47 -8.00
C ILE A 376 40.54 -30.93 -8.16
N LYS A 377 40.21 -30.44 -9.34
CA LYS A 377 38.82 -30.14 -9.71
C LYS A 377 38.06 -31.43 -10.04
N ALA A 378 36.89 -31.61 -9.43
CA ALA A 378 36.00 -32.73 -9.70
C ALA A 378 34.56 -32.27 -9.88
N MET A 379 33.81 -32.99 -10.71
CA MET A 379 32.37 -32.81 -10.82
C MET A 379 31.68 -33.59 -9.71
N ILE A 380 31.23 -32.88 -8.67
CA ILE A 380 30.44 -33.44 -7.58
C ILE A 380 29.05 -33.75 -8.11
N ARG A 381 28.73 -35.04 -8.09
CA ARG A 381 27.42 -35.59 -8.45
C ARG A 381 27.27 -36.92 -7.74
N LYS A 382 26.20 -37.05 -6.96
CA LYS A 382 25.89 -38.28 -6.23
C LYS A 382 25.18 -39.26 -7.18
N TRP A 383 25.66 -40.49 -7.22
CA TRP A 383 25.14 -41.59 -8.05
C TRP A 383 24.64 -42.78 -7.24
#